data_AF-A0A1A2EI33-F1
#
_entry.id   AF-A0A1A2EI33-F1
#
_cell.length_a   1.000
_cell.length_b   1.000
_cell.length_c   1.000
_cell.angle_alpha   90.00
_cell.angle_beta   90.00
_cell.angle_gamma   90.00
#
_symmetry.space_group_name_H-M   'P 1'
#
loop_
_entity.id
_entity.type
_entity.pdbx_description
1 polymer ?
#
loop_
_entity_poly.entity_id
_entity_poly.type
_entity_poly.pdbx_seq_one_letter_code
_entity_poly.pdbx_strand_id
1 'polypeptide(L)'
;MTAPTRGGITLSEAGREFWRHPSPWCLALTFLAALTARIVVGDWQLTDVLLPAFLLVTFPVSEWVIHVAILHWRPRSVGRLTLDSLLARKHREHHRDPRRIELIFIPRQTLLWLIPAAVAVPLLVFSRLGLGLTAVVFLAGLGLVYEWTHYLIHTDYKPKSDVYRAIWRNHRRHHFKNENYWFTVTSTGTADRLLGTYPNQATVPTSPTAKDLHGVTR
;
A
#
# COMPACT_ATOMS: atom_id res chain seq x y z
N MET A 1 30.29 -29.70 -3.20
CA MET A 1 28.92 -29.45 -3.71
C MET A 1 28.56 -28.01 -3.42
N THR A 2 28.68 -27.13 -4.41
CA THR A 2 28.24 -25.73 -4.30
C THR A 2 26.72 -25.71 -4.20
N ALA A 3 26.19 -25.19 -3.09
CA ALA A 3 24.76 -24.97 -2.95
C ALA A 3 24.26 -24.15 -4.16
N PRO A 4 23.18 -24.55 -4.84
CA PRO A 4 22.63 -23.75 -5.92
C PRO A 4 22.24 -22.40 -5.31
N THR A 5 22.85 -21.33 -5.83
CA THR A 5 22.41 -19.98 -5.53
C THR A 5 20.95 -19.90 -5.95
N ARG A 6 20.03 -19.76 -4.98
CA ARG A 6 18.62 -19.53 -5.29
C ARG A 6 18.58 -18.29 -6.19
N GLY A 7 18.31 -18.49 -7.48
CA GLY A 7 18.10 -17.40 -8.43
C GLY A 7 16.95 -16.55 -7.89
N GLY A 8 17.15 -15.23 -7.83
CA GLY A 8 16.04 -14.33 -7.50
C GLY A 8 14.92 -14.48 -8.54
N ILE A 9 13.68 -14.26 -8.13
CA ILE A 9 12.54 -14.40 -9.05
C ILE A 9 12.59 -13.34 -10.16
N THR A 10 12.05 -13.69 -11.33
CA THR A 10 11.84 -12.77 -12.44
C THR A 10 10.58 -11.92 -12.24
N LEU A 11 10.47 -10.81 -12.99
CA LEU A 11 9.27 -9.96 -12.95
C LEU A 11 8.03 -10.69 -13.47
N SER A 12 8.21 -11.61 -14.42
CA SER A 12 7.13 -12.44 -14.98
C SER A 12 6.61 -13.44 -13.95
N GLU A 13 7.51 -14.08 -13.18
CA GLU A 13 7.12 -14.95 -12.07
C GLU A 13 6.39 -14.18 -10.97
N ALA A 14 6.92 -13.02 -10.58
CA ALA A 14 6.27 -12.13 -9.62
C ALA A 14 4.88 -11.70 -10.12
N GLY A 15 4.76 -11.36 -11.41
CA GLY A 15 3.49 -11.02 -12.05
C GLY A 15 2.47 -12.14 -11.98
N ARG A 16 2.86 -13.38 -12.33
CA ARG A 16 1.97 -14.54 -12.24
C ARG A 16 1.48 -14.79 -10.83
N GLU A 17 2.36 -14.65 -9.84
CA GLU A 17 2.00 -14.85 -8.44
C GLU A 17 1.07 -13.74 -7.93
N PHE A 18 1.34 -12.48 -8.27
CA PHE A 18 0.47 -11.34 -7.93
C PHE A 18 -1.00 -11.58 -8.31
N TRP A 19 -1.26 -12.05 -9.52
CA TRP A 19 -2.61 -12.33 -10.01
C TRP A 19 -3.27 -13.59 -9.42
N ARG A 20 -2.61 -14.32 -8.50
CA ARG A 20 -3.26 -15.41 -7.74
C ARG A 20 -4.01 -14.89 -6.50
N HIS A 21 -3.84 -13.63 -6.16
CA HIS A 21 -4.44 -13.04 -4.96
C HIS A 21 -5.70 -12.23 -5.30
N PRO A 22 -6.71 -12.19 -4.41
CA PRO A 22 -7.97 -11.50 -4.71
C PRO A 22 -7.84 -9.97 -4.87
N SER A 23 -6.97 -9.31 -4.09
CA SER A 23 -6.89 -7.84 -4.08
C SER A 23 -6.53 -7.26 -5.46
N PRO A 24 -5.50 -7.75 -6.17
CA PRO A 24 -5.22 -7.36 -7.56
C PRO A 24 -6.42 -7.45 -8.49
N TRP A 25 -7.16 -8.57 -8.45
CA TRP A 25 -8.36 -8.74 -9.28
C TRP A 25 -9.44 -7.74 -8.95
N CYS A 26 -9.76 -7.55 -7.66
CA CYS A 26 -10.78 -6.59 -7.24
C CYS A 26 -10.46 -5.16 -7.70
N LEU A 27 -9.20 -4.73 -7.53
CA LEU A 27 -8.77 -3.40 -7.93
C LEU A 27 -8.71 -3.26 -9.46
N ALA A 28 -8.23 -4.26 -10.19
CA ALA A 28 -8.17 -4.24 -11.65
C ALA A 28 -9.55 -4.23 -12.30
N LEU A 29 -10.48 -5.04 -11.80
CA LEU A 29 -11.86 -5.04 -12.28
C LEU A 29 -12.55 -3.70 -11.98
N THR A 30 -12.34 -3.13 -10.79
CA THR A 30 -12.87 -1.81 -10.44
C THR A 30 -12.30 -0.73 -11.36
N PHE A 31 -10.97 -0.75 -11.59
CA PHE A 31 -10.29 0.17 -12.49
C PHE A 31 -10.84 0.07 -13.92
N LEU A 32 -10.91 -1.13 -14.49
CA LEU A 32 -11.36 -1.35 -15.86
C LEU A 32 -12.85 -0.99 -16.03
N ALA A 33 -13.69 -1.35 -15.07
CA ALA A 33 -15.12 -1.01 -15.10
C ALA A 33 -15.31 0.51 -15.00
N ALA A 34 -14.64 1.18 -14.06
CA ALA A 34 -14.74 2.62 -13.89
C ALA A 34 -14.15 3.38 -15.09
N LEU A 35 -13.05 2.90 -15.67
CA LEU A 35 -12.44 3.51 -16.86
C LEU A 35 -13.35 3.37 -18.07
N THR A 36 -13.93 2.17 -18.27
CA THR A 36 -14.90 1.94 -19.35
C THR A 36 -16.12 2.85 -19.19
N ALA A 37 -16.68 2.90 -17.98
CA ALA A 37 -17.79 3.81 -17.66
C ALA A 37 -17.40 5.28 -17.88
N ARG A 38 -16.21 5.70 -17.45
CA ARG A 38 -15.70 7.08 -17.65
C ARG A 38 -15.61 7.44 -19.12
N ILE A 39 -15.14 6.52 -19.96
CA ILE A 39 -15.05 6.71 -21.41
C ILE A 39 -16.44 6.82 -22.03
N VAL A 40 -17.36 5.93 -21.67
CA VAL A 40 -18.75 5.93 -22.20
C VAL A 40 -19.52 7.18 -21.77
N VAL A 41 -19.40 7.59 -20.52
CA VAL A 41 -20.09 8.78 -19.98
C VAL A 41 -19.60 10.07 -20.65
N GLY A 42 -18.33 10.14 -21.07
CA GLY A 42 -17.80 11.33 -21.74
C GLY A 42 -17.76 12.55 -20.82
N ASP A 43 -18.15 13.74 -21.28
CA ASP A 43 -18.12 14.96 -20.46
C ASP A 43 -16.70 15.34 -19.97
N TRP A 44 -15.72 15.21 -20.88
CA TRP A 44 -14.33 15.57 -20.63
C TRP A 44 -14.17 17.08 -20.55
N GLN A 45 -13.66 17.55 -19.42
CA GLN A 45 -13.26 18.95 -19.25
C GLN A 45 -11.77 19.03 -18.96
N LEU A 46 -11.12 20.09 -19.43
CA LEU A 46 -9.69 20.29 -19.15
C LEU A 46 -9.42 20.39 -17.64
N THR A 47 -10.37 20.94 -16.87
CA THR A 47 -10.34 21.02 -15.41
C THR A 47 -10.34 19.66 -14.73
N ASP A 48 -10.83 18.59 -15.39
CA ASP A 48 -10.83 17.24 -14.82
C ASP A 48 -9.40 16.77 -14.50
N VAL A 49 -8.36 17.30 -15.16
CA VAL A 49 -6.95 16.95 -14.91
C VAL A 49 -6.48 17.31 -13.50
N LEU A 50 -7.12 18.31 -12.87
CA LEU A 50 -6.73 18.80 -11.55
C LEU A 50 -6.93 17.73 -10.48
N LEU A 51 -7.97 16.90 -10.61
CA LEU A 51 -8.29 15.86 -9.63
C LEU A 51 -7.26 14.70 -9.66
N PRO A 52 -6.95 14.07 -10.79
CA PRO A 52 -5.80 13.19 -10.96
C PRO A 52 -4.49 13.73 -10.41
N ALA A 53 -4.15 14.98 -10.76
CA ALA A 53 -2.92 15.62 -10.31
C ALA A 53 -2.90 15.76 -8.79
N PHE A 54 -4.01 16.22 -8.20
CA PHE A 54 -4.19 16.30 -6.75
C PHE A 54 -4.05 14.93 -6.08
N LEU A 55 -4.74 13.90 -6.58
CA LEU A 55 -4.66 12.54 -6.02
C LEU A 55 -3.23 12.01 -6.09
N LEU A 56 -2.53 12.17 -7.21
CA LEU A 56 -1.13 11.74 -7.37
C LEU A 56 -0.18 12.45 -6.40
N VAL A 57 -0.30 13.78 -6.25
CA VAL A 57 0.57 14.58 -5.38
C VAL A 57 0.31 14.27 -3.90
N THR A 58 -0.96 14.10 -3.52
CA THR A 58 -1.35 13.83 -2.14
C THR A 58 -1.22 12.36 -1.74
N PHE A 59 -1.14 11.45 -2.71
CA PHE A 59 -1.13 10.01 -2.45
C PHE A 59 -0.05 9.56 -1.44
N PRO A 60 1.23 10.00 -1.53
CA PRO A 60 2.23 9.61 -0.53
C PRO A 60 1.87 10.04 0.89
N VAL A 61 1.16 11.16 1.05
CA VAL A 61 0.71 11.65 2.37
C VAL A 61 -0.47 10.82 2.87
N SER A 62 -1.45 10.53 2.03
CA SER A 62 -2.57 9.63 2.37
C SER A 62 -2.08 8.23 2.72
N GLU A 63 -1.13 7.71 1.97
CA GLU A 63 -0.42 6.45 2.24
C GLU A 63 0.24 6.48 3.62
N TRP A 64 1.00 7.54 3.93
CA TRP A 64 1.64 7.70 5.23
C TRP A 64 0.61 7.74 6.37
N VAL A 65 -0.48 8.49 6.21
CA VAL A 65 -1.55 8.59 7.22
C VAL A 65 -2.19 7.23 7.46
N ILE A 66 -2.51 6.49 6.41
CA ILE A 66 -3.05 5.12 6.54
C ILE A 66 -2.02 4.24 7.25
N HIS A 67 -0.77 4.28 6.83
CA HIS A 67 0.27 3.42 7.38
C HIS A 67 0.49 3.69 8.88
N VAL A 68 0.58 4.96 9.28
CA VAL A 68 0.81 5.34 10.69
C VAL A 68 -0.46 5.20 11.54
N ALA A 69 -1.57 5.80 11.11
CA ALA A 69 -2.76 5.92 11.96
C ALA A 69 -3.65 4.68 11.93
N ILE A 70 -3.65 3.90 10.84
CA ILE A 70 -4.52 2.72 10.68
C ILE A 70 -3.72 1.44 10.84
N LEU A 71 -2.64 1.27 10.09
CA LEU A 71 -1.90 0.00 10.05
C LEU A 71 -0.98 -0.16 11.25
N HIS A 72 -0.35 0.92 11.74
CA HIS A 72 0.44 0.94 12.96
C HIS A 72 -0.38 1.23 14.21
N TRP A 73 -1.70 1.15 14.14
CA TRP A 73 -2.54 1.32 15.33
C TRP A 73 -2.18 0.31 16.42
N ARG A 74 -1.87 0.81 17.62
CA ARG A 74 -1.65 -0.02 18.80
C ARG A 74 -3.01 -0.41 19.41
N PRO A 75 -3.28 -1.71 19.63
CA PRO A 75 -4.53 -2.16 20.26
C PRO A 75 -4.80 -1.42 21.58
N ARG A 76 -6.04 -1.00 21.82
CA ARG A 76 -6.45 -0.33 23.07
C ARG A 76 -7.63 -1.06 23.69
N SER A 77 -7.56 -1.31 25.00
CA SER A 77 -8.66 -1.95 25.75
C SER A 77 -9.55 -0.91 26.39
N VAL A 78 -10.87 -1.07 26.22
CA VAL A 78 -11.92 -0.27 26.88
C VAL A 78 -12.82 -1.25 27.63
N GLY A 79 -12.64 -1.33 28.95
CA GLY A 79 -13.28 -2.37 29.76
C GLY A 79 -12.86 -3.77 29.31
N ARG A 80 -13.83 -4.61 28.91
CA ARG A 80 -13.59 -5.97 28.40
C ARG A 80 -13.38 -6.04 26.87
N LEU A 81 -13.54 -4.92 26.17
CA LEU A 81 -13.44 -4.87 24.71
C LEU A 81 -12.05 -4.40 24.30
N THR A 82 -11.43 -5.12 23.37
CA THR A 82 -10.16 -4.71 22.75
C THR A 82 -10.45 -4.11 21.38
N LEU A 83 -10.13 -2.84 21.21
CA LEU A 83 -10.21 -2.12 19.94
C LEU A 83 -8.96 -2.39 19.13
N ASP A 84 -9.10 -3.26 18.13
CA ASP A 84 -8.00 -3.69 17.27
C ASP A 84 -8.49 -4.02 15.87
N SER A 85 -8.27 -3.09 14.94
CA SER A 85 -8.77 -3.20 13.57
C SER A 85 -8.17 -4.41 12.86
N LEU A 86 -8.92 -4.98 11.91
CA LEU A 86 -8.41 -6.08 11.08
C LEU A 86 -7.13 -5.68 10.34
N LEU A 87 -7.08 -4.44 9.82
CA LEU A 87 -5.94 -3.91 9.10
C LEU A 87 -4.70 -3.82 9.99
N ALA A 88 -4.82 -3.29 11.22
CA ALA A 88 -3.70 -3.22 12.17
C ALA A 88 -3.21 -4.62 12.57
N ARG A 89 -4.12 -5.56 12.80
CA ARG A 89 -3.80 -6.97 13.10
C ARG A 89 -3.02 -7.62 11.97
N LYS A 90 -3.51 -7.49 10.73
CA LYS A 90 -2.87 -8.08 9.56
C LYS A 90 -1.53 -7.42 9.25
N HIS A 91 -1.41 -6.11 9.46
CA HIS A 91 -0.14 -5.43 9.32
C HIS A 91 0.91 -5.89 10.34
N ARG A 92 0.50 -6.11 11.61
CA ARG A 92 1.39 -6.71 12.61
C ARG A 92 1.80 -8.14 12.26
N GLU A 93 0.88 -8.95 11.72
CA GLU A 93 1.21 -10.28 11.19
C GLU A 93 2.22 -10.20 10.04
N HIS A 94 2.04 -9.24 9.13
CA HIS A 94 2.99 -8.96 8.03
C HIS A 94 4.37 -8.51 8.54
N HIS A 95 4.44 -7.67 9.57
CA HIS A 95 5.72 -7.28 10.19
C HIS A 95 6.49 -8.47 10.80
N ARG A 96 5.76 -9.46 11.34
CA ARG A 96 6.37 -10.68 11.89
C ARG A 96 6.85 -11.63 10.81
N ASP A 97 6.08 -11.78 9.74
CA ASP A 97 6.42 -12.65 8.63
C ASP A 97 6.26 -11.94 7.27
N PRO A 98 7.20 -11.03 6.93
CA PRO A 98 7.08 -10.20 5.74
C PRO A 98 7.22 -10.98 4.43
N ARG A 99 7.60 -12.26 4.50
CA ARG A 99 7.72 -13.15 3.34
C ARG A 99 6.44 -13.93 3.03
N ARG A 100 5.46 -13.94 3.94
CA ARG A 100 4.16 -14.55 3.71
C ARG A 100 3.33 -13.67 2.78
N ILE A 101 3.30 -14.09 1.52
CA ILE A 101 2.75 -13.32 0.40
C ILE A 101 1.30 -12.88 0.67
N GLU A 102 0.48 -13.75 1.26
CA GLU A 102 -0.93 -13.48 1.56
C GLU A 102 -1.16 -12.38 2.60
N LEU A 103 -0.14 -12.01 3.39
CA LEU A 103 -0.21 -10.93 4.38
C LEU A 103 0.19 -9.57 3.81
N ILE A 104 0.79 -9.54 2.61
CA ILE A 104 1.21 -8.30 1.96
C ILE A 104 0.01 -7.55 1.39
N PHE A 105 -0.95 -8.30 0.83
CA PHE A 105 -2.11 -7.73 0.15
C PHE A 105 -3.18 -7.21 1.12
N ILE A 106 -4.04 -6.31 0.63
CA ILE A 106 -5.25 -5.91 1.35
C ILE A 106 -6.06 -7.17 1.71
N PRO A 107 -6.43 -7.36 2.98
CA PRO A 107 -7.18 -8.53 3.41
C PRO A 107 -8.51 -8.65 2.66
N ARG A 108 -8.87 -9.86 2.22
CA ARG A 108 -10.12 -10.12 1.47
C ARG A 108 -11.38 -9.59 2.19
N GLN A 109 -11.40 -9.65 3.52
CA GLN A 109 -12.51 -9.14 4.32
C GLN A 109 -12.59 -7.62 4.28
N THR A 110 -11.45 -6.93 4.14
CA THR A 110 -11.40 -5.48 3.94
C THR A 110 -11.95 -5.10 2.57
N LEU A 111 -11.67 -5.87 1.52
CA LEU A 111 -12.15 -5.59 0.16
C LEU A 111 -13.69 -5.50 0.08
N LEU A 112 -14.41 -6.27 0.91
CA LEU A 112 -15.88 -6.31 0.94
C LEU A 112 -16.52 -4.95 1.23
N TRP A 113 -15.85 -4.08 1.98
CA TRP A 113 -16.34 -2.73 2.26
C TRP A 113 -15.49 -1.65 1.60
N LEU A 114 -14.19 -1.91 1.41
CA LEU A 114 -13.27 -0.94 0.81
C LEU A 114 -13.63 -0.66 -0.66
N ILE A 115 -13.91 -1.68 -1.46
CA ILE A 115 -14.24 -1.49 -2.88
C ILE A 115 -15.58 -0.75 -3.05
N PRO A 116 -16.69 -1.16 -2.39
CA PRO A 116 -17.92 -0.38 -2.45
C PRO A 116 -17.75 1.07 -1.98
N ALA A 117 -17.00 1.31 -0.90
CA ALA A 117 -16.74 2.66 -0.43
C ALA A 117 -15.91 3.49 -1.43
N ALA A 118 -14.87 2.91 -2.02
CA ALA A 118 -14.03 3.55 -3.02
C ALA A 118 -14.77 3.91 -4.32
N VAL A 119 -15.88 3.21 -4.61
CA VAL A 119 -16.78 3.53 -5.73
C VAL A 119 -17.85 4.54 -5.30
N ALA A 120 -18.58 4.25 -4.23
CA ALA A 120 -19.75 5.04 -3.83
C ALA A 120 -19.37 6.45 -3.37
N VAL A 121 -18.30 6.61 -2.58
CA VAL A 121 -17.93 7.91 -2.02
C VAL A 121 -17.62 8.94 -3.13
N PRO A 122 -16.73 8.67 -4.11
CA PRO A 122 -16.51 9.62 -5.20
C PRO A 122 -17.77 9.95 -5.99
N LEU A 123 -18.61 8.95 -6.28
CA LEU A 123 -19.84 9.15 -7.05
C LEU A 123 -20.90 9.98 -6.30
N LEU A 124 -20.85 10.01 -4.97
CA LEU A 124 -21.73 10.83 -4.14
C LEU A 124 -21.15 12.22 -3.88
N VAL A 125 -19.82 12.34 -3.77
CA VAL A 125 -19.13 13.61 -3.47
C VAL A 125 -19.09 14.53 -4.69
N PHE A 126 -18.86 13.98 -5.89
CA PHE A 126 -18.77 14.78 -7.11
C PHE A 126 -20.12 14.88 -7.82
N SER A 127 -20.57 16.10 -8.09
CA SER A 127 -21.83 16.37 -8.80
C SER A 127 -21.80 15.93 -10.27
N ARG A 128 -20.62 15.92 -10.89
CA ARG A 128 -20.39 15.38 -12.24
C ARG A 128 -20.05 13.90 -12.15
N LEU A 129 -20.89 13.05 -12.73
CA LEU A 129 -20.64 11.61 -12.84
C LEU A 129 -19.28 11.31 -13.48
N GLY A 130 -18.90 12.04 -14.54
CA GLY A 130 -17.59 11.90 -15.16
C GLY A 130 -16.42 12.15 -14.19
N LEU A 131 -16.50 13.20 -13.36
CA LEU A 131 -15.45 13.51 -12.39
C LEU A 131 -15.41 12.49 -11.24
N GLY A 132 -16.57 12.02 -10.78
CA GLY A 132 -16.67 10.93 -9.80
C GLY A 132 -16.01 9.65 -10.32
N LEU A 133 -16.30 9.25 -11.56
CA LEU A 133 -15.66 8.10 -12.21
C LEU A 133 -14.16 8.30 -12.40
N THR A 134 -13.69 9.51 -12.73
CA THR A 134 -12.26 9.85 -12.76
C THR A 134 -11.61 9.55 -11.40
N ALA A 135 -12.23 9.96 -10.29
CA ALA A 135 -11.71 9.63 -8.96
C ALA A 135 -11.66 8.11 -8.72
N VAL A 136 -12.70 7.36 -9.06
CA VAL A 136 -12.70 5.88 -8.89
C VAL A 136 -11.56 5.24 -9.69
N VAL A 137 -11.34 5.66 -10.94
CA VAL A 137 -10.24 5.19 -11.78
C VAL A 137 -8.89 5.43 -11.10
N PHE A 138 -8.65 6.65 -10.60
CA PHE A 138 -7.38 6.99 -9.96
C PHE A 138 -7.19 6.29 -8.61
N LEU A 139 -8.23 6.16 -7.79
CA LEU A 139 -8.16 5.42 -6.53
C LEU A 139 -7.84 3.93 -6.76
N ALA A 140 -8.51 3.28 -7.72
CA ALA A 140 -8.25 1.89 -8.06
C ALA A 140 -6.85 1.70 -8.68
N GLY A 141 -6.43 2.62 -9.56
CA GLY A 141 -5.10 2.59 -10.19
C GLY A 141 -3.97 2.80 -9.18
N LEU A 142 -4.10 3.77 -8.28
CA LEU A 142 -3.15 4.00 -7.19
C LEU A 142 -3.10 2.80 -6.23
N GLY A 143 -4.25 2.19 -5.93
CA GLY A 143 -4.32 0.95 -5.17
C GLY A 143 -3.55 -0.20 -5.81
N LEU A 144 -3.68 -0.40 -7.13
CA LEU A 144 -2.90 -1.41 -7.87
C LEU A 144 -1.40 -1.13 -7.82
N VAL A 145 -1.00 0.13 -8.01
CA VAL A 145 0.41 0.53 -7.93
C VAL A 145 0.97 0.28 -6.53
N TYR A 146 0.21 0.61 -5.49
CA TYR A 146 0.56 0.34 -4.11
C TYR A 146 0.75 -1.17 -3.86
N GLU A 147 -0.27 -1.97 -4.19
CA GLU A 147 -0.26 -3.42 -3.99
C GLU A 147 0.92 -4.07 -4.72
N TRP A 148 1.12 -3.72 -5.99
CA TRP A 148 2.24 -4.25 -6.79
C TRP A 148 3.59 -3.87 -6.19
N THR A 149 3.75 -2.61 -5.79
CA THR A 149 5.00 -2.10 -5.23
C THR A 149 5.30 -2.77 -3.89
N HIS A 150 4.31 -2.82 -2.98
CA HIS A 150 4.45 -3.44 -1.66
C HIS A 150 4.74 -4.94 -1.79
N TYR A 151 3.99 -5.65 -2.64
CA TYR A 151 4.25 -7.05 -3.00
C TYR A 151 5.68 -7.27 -3.48
N LEU A 152 6.08 -6.57 -4.54
CA LEU A 152 7.36 -6.80 -5.20
C LEU A 152 8.54 -6.55 -4.25
N ILE A 153 8.42 -5.58 -3.33
CA ILE A 153 9.47 -5.25 -2.35
C ILE A 153 9.79 -6.42 -1.42
N HIS A 154 8.78 -7.23 -1.10
CA HIS A 154 8.88 -8.38 -0.19
C HIS A 154 9.19 -9.70 -0.88
N THR A 155 9.31 -9.70 -2.21
CA THR A 155 9.79 -10.85 -2.97
C THR A 155 11.32 -10.90 -3.08
N ASP A 156 11.84 -12.01 -3.61
CA ASP A 156 13.26 -12.14 -3.97
C ASP A 156 13.62 -11.46 -5.31
N TYR A 157 12.74 -10.62 -5.86
CA TYR A 157 13.02 -9.82 -7.06
C TYR A 157 14.12 -8.78 -6.77
N LYS A 158 15.20 -8.83 -7.55
CA LYS A 158 16.33 -7.89 -7.41
C LYS A 158 16.01 -6.53 -8.06
N PRO A 159 16.10 -5.40 -7.34
CA PRO A 159 15.81 -4.09 -7.90
C PRO A 159 16.75 -3.69 -9.05
N LYS A 160 16.19 -3.50 -10.25
CA LYS A 160 16.95 -3.18 -11.47
C LYS A 160 17.10 -1.68 -11.77
N SER A 161 16.20 -0.84 -11.27
CA SER A 161 16.29 0.62 -11.42
C SER A 161 16.62 1.30 -10.10
N ASP A 162 17.25 2.48 -10.16
CA ASP A 162 17.62 3.24 -8.97
C ASP A 162 16.40 3.74 -8.19
N VAL A 163 15.35 4.14 -8.89
CA VAL A 163 14.07 4.55 -8.31
C VAL A 163 13.49 3.40 -7.48
N TYR A 164 13.29 2.23 -8.10
CA TYR A 164 12.72 1.09 -7.39
C TYR A 164 13.65 0.61 -6.25
N ARG A 165 14.97 0.63 -6.47
CA ARG A 165 15.94 0.28 -5.42
C ARG A 165 15.85 1.21 -4.22
N ALA A 166 15.60 2.51 -4.44
CA ALA A 166 15.43 3.47 -3.36
C ALA A 166 14.14 3.22 -2.56
N ILE A 167 13.02 2.96 -3.26
CA ILE A 167 11.74 2.58 -2.63
C ILE A 167 11.91 1.28 -1.82
N TRP A 168 12.48 0.25 -2.44
CA TRP A 168 12.77 -1.04 -1.81
C TRP A 168 13.62 -0.89 -0.54
N ARG A 169 14.69 -0.08 -0.58
CA ARG A 169 15.51 0.18 0.62
C ARG A 169 14.70 0.89 1.70
N ASN A 170 13.84 1.84 1.33
CA ASN A 170 13.04 2.61 2.28
C ASN A 170 12.16 1.68 3.11
N HIS A 171 11.29 0.92 2.45
CA HIS A 171 10.34 0.05 3.14
C HIS A 171 11.01 -1.14 3.85
N ARG A 172 12.14 -1.63 3.35
CA ARG A 172 12.89 -2.67 4.07
C ARG A 172 13.54 -2.13 5.34
N ARG A 173 13.93 -0.86 5.42
CA ARG A 173 14.38 -0.27 6.69
C ARG A 173 13.24 -0.19 7.68
N HIS A 174 12.04 0.15 7.24
CA HIS A 174 10.86 0.13 8.09
C HIS A 174 10.65 -1.24 8.76
N HIS A 175 10.70 -2.32 7.99
CA HIS A 175 10.50 -3.68 8.51
C HIS A 175 11.69 -4.27 9.30
N PHE A 176 12.92 -3.93 8.93
CA PHE A 176 14.11 -4.64 9.45
C PHE A 176 15.03 -3.78 10.31
N LYS A 177 14.88 -2.46 10.28
CA LYS A 177 15.69 -1.51 11.04
C LYS A 177 14.89 -0.85 12.14
N ASN A 178 13.83 -0.12 11.82
CA ASN A 178 13.01 0.56 12.81
C ASN A 178 11.64 0.88 12.22
N GLU A 179 10.61 0.32 12.83
CA GLU A 179 9.20 0.39 12.44
C GLU A 179 8.57 1.77 12.68
N ASN A 180 9.26 2.69 13.37
CA ASN A 180 8.79 4.05 13.61
C ASN A 180 9.21 5.06 12.54
N TYR A 181 9.88 4.61 11.47
CA TYR A 181 10.41 5.46 10.40
C TYR A 181 10.22 4.81 9.03
N TRP A 182 10.42 5.60 7.97
CA TRP A 182 10.39 5.16 6.56
C TRP A 182 9.06 4.50 6.14
N PHE A 183 7.93 5.13 6.49
CA PHE A 183 6.59 4.61 6.27
C PHE A 183 6.16 4.60 4.80
N THR A 184 6.66 5.47 3.93
CA THR A 184 6.19 5.44 2.52
C THR A 184 6.70 4.19 1.80
N VAL A 185 5.79 3.47 1.15
CA VAL A 185 5.99 2.23 0.39
C VAL A 185 6.05 2.50 -1.10
N THR A 186 5.34 3.50 -1.63
CA THR A 186 5.28 3.76 -3.09
C THR A 186 6.22 4.85 -3.58
N SER A 187 6.87 5.57 -2.66
CA SER A 187 7.81 6.65 -2.99
C SER A 187 9.09 6.57 -2.18
N THR A 188 10.08 7.39 -2.52
CA THR A 188 11.40 7.42 -1.87
C THR A 188 11.42 8.30 -0.62
N GLY A 189 10.39 8.19 0.22
CA GLY A 189 10.27 8.95 1.45
C GLY A 189 9.62 10.33 1.30
N THR A 190 8.73 10.54 0.33
CA THR A 190 8.14 11.86 0.08
C THR A 190 7.42 12.41 1.31
N ALA A 191 6.43 11.66 1.82
CA ALA A 191 5.73 12.04 3.04
C ALA A 191 6.58 11.85 4.30
N ASP A 192 7.49 10.87 4.31
CA ASP A 192 8.42 10.70 5.43
C ASP A 192 9.30 11.92 5.65
N ARG A 193 9.77 12.56 4.58
CA ARG A 193 10.56 13.80 4.67
C ARG A 193 9.71 14.98 5.09
N LEU A 194 8.50 15.09 4.53
CA LEU A 194 7.56 16.13 4.88
C LEU A 194 7.16 16.09 6.37
N LEU A 195 7.03 14.89 6.93
CA LEU A 195 6.51 14.65 8.28
C LEU A 195 7.61 14.28 9.30
N GLY A 196 8.88 14.38 8.94
CA GLY A 196 10.00 14.17 9.86
C GLY A 196 10.28 12.72 10.24
N THR A 197 9.80 11.74 9.46
CA THR A 197 10.02 10.30 9.65
C THR A 197 11.05 9.68 8.70
N TYR A 198 11.92 10.50 8.09
CA TYR A 198 13.05 10.09 7.24
C TYR A 198 14.43 10.43 7.85
N PRO A 199 14.81 9.86 8.99
CA PRO A 199 16.14 10.09 9.56
C PRO A 199 17.26 9.43 8.74
N ASN A 200 18.49 9.86 8.98
CA ASN A 200 19.67 9.16 8.47
C ASN A 200 19.73 7.76 9.10
N GLN A 201 19.78 6.71 8.28
CA GLN A 201 19.83 5.32 8.76
C GLN A 201 20.98 5.04 9.72
N ALA A 202 22.11 5.75 9.58
CA ALA A 202 23.31 5.54 10.38
C ALA A 202 23.13 6.01 11.83
N THR A 203 22.21 6.95 12.08
CA THR A 203 21.95 7.52 13.41
C THR A 203 20.81 6.82 14.14
N VAL A 204 20.08 5.92 13.46
CA VAL A 204 18.93 5.23 14.05
C VAL A 204 19.36 3.86 14.59
N PRO A 205 19.14 3.55 15.88
CA PRO A 205 19.37 2.20 16.38
C PRO A 205 18.35 1.22 15.80
N THR A 206 18.73 -0.06 15.74
CA THR A 206 17.79 -1.11 15.34
C THR A 206 16.76 -1.28 16.45
N SER A 207 15.47 -1.17 16.12
CA SER A 207 14.39 -1.32 17.10
C SER A 207 14.25 -2.79 17.51
N PRO A 208 14.05 -3.08 18.82
CA PRO A 208 13.79 -4.43 19.30
C PRO A 208 12.46 -4.99 18.76
N THR A 209 11.52 -4.12 18.38
CA THR A 209 10.18 -4.47 17.87
C THR A 209 10.03 -4.30 16.36
N ALA A 210 11.13 -4.12 15.61
CA ALA A 210 11.08 -3.97 14.15
C ALA A 210 10.35 -5.11 13.43
N LYS A 211 10.49 -6.34 13.95
CA LYS A 211 9.83 -7.55 13.43
C LYS A 211 8.65 -8.02 14.30
N ASP A 212 8.27 -7.25 15.30
CA ASP A 212 7.14 -7.55 16.18
C ASP A 212 6.50 -6.24 16.61
N LEU A 213 5.81 -5.63 15.67
CA LEU A 213 5.25 -4.29 15.83
C LEU A 213 4.42 -4.19 17.13
N HIS A 214 4.81 -3.24 17.99
CA HIS A 214 4.32 -2.96 19.35
C HIS A 214 4.71 -3.96 20.45
N GLY A 215 5.44 -5.03 20.13
CA GLY A 215 5.78 -6.10 21.09
C GLY A 215 4.56 -6.76 21.72
N VAL A 216 3.40 -6.68 21.03
CA VAL A 216 2.14 -7.24 21.51
C VAL A 216 2.16 -8.72 21.14
N THR A 217 2.74 -9.53 22.02
CA THR A 217 2.55 -10.98 22.01
C THR A 217 1.05 -11.27 22.07
N ARG A 218 0.56 -12.14 21.18
CA ARG A 218 -0.82 -12.60 21.17
C ARG A 218 -1.17 -13.29 22.48
#